data_AF-A0A7Y3PDE8-F1
#
_entry.id   AF-A0A7Y3PDE8-F1
#
_cell.length_a   1.000
_cell.length_b   1.000
_cell.length_c   1.000
_cell.angle_alpha   90.00
_cell.angle_beta   90.00
_cell.angle_gamma   90.00
#
_symmetry.space_group_name_H-M   'P 1'
#
loop_
_entity.id
_entity.type
_entity.pdbx_description
1 polymer ?
#
loop_
_entity_poly.entity_id
_entity_poly.type
_entity_poly.pdbx_seq_one_letter_code
_entity_poly.pdbx_strand_id
1 'polypeptide(L)' 'MLTVEETSKRLSISRTRVFGLINAGQLISVKIGRSTRIPTKCIEEFIDRLISDPQMLARF' A
#
# COMPACT_ATOMS: atom_id res chain seq x y z
N MET A 1 5.32 7.36 -9.13
CA MET A 1 5.28 5.92 -8.79
C MET A 1 6.32 5.63 -7.73
N LEU A 2 6.00 4.83 -6.74
CA LEU A 2 6.83 4.50 -5.58
C LEU A 2 7.25 3.02 -5.64
N THR A 3 8.38 2.67 -5.02
CA THR A 3 8.75 1.27 -4.83
C THR A 3 8.03 0.71 -3.60
N VAL A 4 8.08 -0.61 -3.41
CA VAL A 4 7.61 -1.24 -2.17
C VAL A 4 8.32 -0.65 -0.94
N GLU A 5 9.61 -0.37 -1.06
CA GLU A 5 10.42 0.17 0.03
C GLU A 5 10.05 1.62 0.36
N GLU A 6 9.79 2.44 -0.66
CA GLU A 6 9.36 3.82 -0.46
C GLU A 6 7.92 3.90 0.08
N THR A 7 7.06 2.97 -0.34
CA THR A 7 5.70 2.85 0.19
C THR A 7 5.71 2.40 1.65
N SER A 8 6.58 1.45 1.99
CA SER A 8 6.81 0.98 3.36
C SER A 8 7.21 2.14 4.27
N LYS A 9 8.16 2.99 3.84
CA LYS A 9 8.55 4.20 4.58
C LYS A 9 7.40 5.19 4.71
N ARG A 10 6.66 5.44 3.63
CA ARG A 10 5.58 6.44 3.60
C ARG A 10 4.38 6.05 4.47
N LEU A 11 4.08 4.76 4.57
CA LEU A 11 3.01 4.22 5.41
C LEU A 11 3.49 3.78 6.80
N SER A 12 4.79 3.92 7.10
CA SER A 12 5.40 3.48 8.36
C SER A 12 5.12 2.01 8.71
N ILE A 13 5.08 1.12 7.71
CA ILE A 13 4.84 -0.33 7.88
C ILE A 13 5.96 -1.16 7.26
N SER A 14 6.14 -2.40 7.71
CA SER A 14 7.18 -3.29 7.16
C SER A 14 6.92 -3.66 5.69
N ARG A 15 7.98 -3.90 4.91
CA ARG A 15 7.89 -4.35 3.49
C ARG A 15 7.00 -5.59 3.34
N THR A 16 7.08 -6.52 4.28
CA THR A 16 6.24 -7.73 4.31
C THR A 16 4.76 -7.38 4.40
N ARG A 17 4.40 -6.37 5.22
CA ARG A 17 3.02 -5.91 5.38
C ARG A 17 2.53 -5.22 4.10
N VAL A 18 3.38 -4.46 3.41
CA VAL A 18 3.07 -3.93 2.07
C VAL A 18 2.78 -5.05 1.07
N PHE A 19 3.59 -6.11 1.03
CA PHE A 19 3.30 -7.27 0.18
C PHE A 19 2.00 -7.97 0.58
N GLY A 20 1.71 -8.05 1.88
CA GLY A 20 0.43 -8.54 2.39
C GLY A 20 -0.76 -7.74 1.85
N LEU A 21 -0.67 -6.40 1.85
CA LEU A 21 -1.71 -5.51 1.31
C LEU A 21 -1.88 -5.68 -0.20
N ILE A 22 -0.78 -5.86 -0.94
CA ILE A 22 -0.82 -6.13 -2.38
C ILE A 22 -1.50 -7.48 -2.65
N ASN A 23 -1.10 -8.53 -1.92
CA ASN A 23 -1.66 -9.87 -2.08
C ASN A 23 -3.13 -9.95 -1.66
N ALA A 24 -3.53 -9.16 -0.65
CA ALA A 24 -4.92 -9.02 -0.23
C ALA A 24 -5.76 -8.14 -1.18
N GLY A 25 -5.19 -7.58 -2.24
CA GLY A 25 -5.87 -6.67 -3.17
C GLY A 25 -6.22 -5.31 -2.56
N GLN A 26 -5.71 -4.99 -1.37
CA GLN A 26 -5.96 -3.72 -0.70
C GLN A 26 -5.09 -2.60 -1.25
N LEU A 27 -3.90 -2.92 -1.76
CA LEU A 27 -2.99 -1.96 -2.38
C LEU A 27 -2.69 -2.36 -3.82
N ILE A 28 -3.09 -1.52 -4.77
CA ILE A 28 -2.84 -1.78 -6.19
C ILE A 28 -1.35 -1.57 -6.50
N SER A 29 -0.78 -2.52 -7.21
CA SER A 29 0.60 -2.44 -7.70
C SER A 29 0.66 -2.75 -9.19
N VAL A 30 1.64 -2.14 -9.85
CA VAL A 30 1.93 -2.31 -11.27
C VAL A 30 3.31 -2.94 -11.39
N LYS A 31 3.40 -4.08 -12.07
CA LYS A 31 4.69 -4.70 -12.40
C LYS A 31 5.28 -4.06 -13.65
N ILE A 32 6.48 -3.52 -13.52
CA ILE A 32 7.29 -3.01 -14.63
C ILE A 32 8.54 -3.88 -14.72
N GLY A 33 8.51 -4.86 -15.62
CA GLY A 33 9.53 -5.91 -15.70
C GLY A 33 9.57 -6.73 -14.41
N ARG A 34 10.74 -6.78 -13.76
CA ARG A 34 10.94 -7.45 -12.46
C ARG A 34 10.63 -6.56 -11.26
N SER A 35 10.35 -5.28 -11.48
CA SER A 35 10.14 -4.30 -10.41
C SER A 35 8.64 -4.11 -10.15
N THR A 36 8.24 -4.17 -8.88
CA THR A 36 6.88 -3.80 -8.46
C THR A 36 6.85 -2.31 -8.11
N ARG A 37 5.96 -1.57 -8.75
CA ARG A 37 5.77 -0.13 -8.56
C ARG A 37 4.35 0.13 -8.08
N ILE A 38 4.22 1.01 -7.10
CA ILE A 38 2.95 1.37 -6.49
C ILE A 38 2.65 2.82 -6.92
N PRO A 39 1.55 3.08 -7.65
CA PRO A 39 1.17 4.45 -7.99
C PRO A 39 0.89 5.25 -6.72
N THR A 40 1.30 6.52 -6.68
CA THR A 40 1.07 7.40 -5.53
C THR A 40 -0.43 7.54 -5.24
N LYS A 41 -1.24 7.68 -6.30
CA LYS A 41 -2.71 7.74 -6.20
C LYS A 41 -3.31 6.54 -5.46
N CYS A 42 -2.79 5.33 -5.67
CA CYS A 42 -3.29 4.14 -4.99
C CYS A 42 -2.96 4.13 -3.49
N ILE A 43 -1.88 4.80 -3.08
CA ILE A 43 -1.54 4.97 -1.66
C ILE A 43 -2.47 5.99 -1.03
N GLU A 44 -2.73 7.10 -1.73
CA GLU A 44 -3.71 8.11 -1.29
C GLU A 44 -5.10 7.49 -1.14
N GLU A 45 -5.60 6.76 -2.14
CA GLU A 45 -6.88 6.03 -2.07
C GLU A 45 -6.90 4.97 -0.96
N PHE A 46 -5.75 4.39 -0.60
CA PHE A 46 -5.66 3.48 0.54
C PHE A 46 -5.78 4.22 1.87
N ILE A 47 -5.08 5.35 2.01
CA ILE A 47 -5.16 6.21 3.19
C ILE A 47 -6.59 6.78 3.35
N ASP A 48 -7.21 7.24 2.27
CA ASP A 48 -8.58 7.74 2.29
C ASP A 48 -9.58 6.68 2.75
N ARG A 49 -9.40 5.43 2.29
CA ARG A 49 -10.20 4.30 2.78
C ARG A 49 -9.96 4.00 4.25
N LEU A 50 -8.72 4.08 4.74
CA LEU A 50 -8.41 3.92 6.16
C LEU A 50 -9.07 5.00 7.02
N ILE A 51 -9.06 6.26 6.56
CA ILE A 51 -9.65 7.37 7.30
C ILE A 51 -11.18 7.27 7.28
N SER A 52 -11.76 6.86 6.15
CA SER A 52 -13.21 6.75 5.97
C SER A 52 -13.82 5.51 6.64
N ASP A 53 -13.04 4.45 6.85
CA ASP A 53 -13.48 3.23 7.53
C ASP A 53 -12.75 3.03 8.89
N PRO A 54 -13.37 3.47 10.00
CA PRO A 54 -12.83 3.28 11.35
C PRO A 54 -12.58 1.82 11.73
N GLN A 55 -13.31 0.87 11.15
CA GLN A 55 -13.10 -0.56 11.42
C GLN A 55 -11.80 -1.06 10.80
N MET A 56 -11.35 -0.42 9.71
CA MET A 56 -10.10 -0.73 9.06
C MET A 56 -8.91 -0.26 9.88
N LEU A 57 -9.00 0.91 10.56
CA LEU A 57 -7.97 1.39 11.48
C LEU A 57 -7.68 0.42 12.62
N ALA A 58 -8.71 -0.24 13.16
CA ALA A 58 -8.56 -1.21 14.25
C ALA A 58 -7.83 -2.50 13.84
N ARG A 59 -7.62 -2.74 12.53
CA ARG A 59 -6.88 -3.90 12.01
C ARG A 59 -5.39 -3.64 11.81
N PHE A 60 -4.91 -2.40 11.96
CA PHE A 60 -3.52 -2.02 11.75
C PHE A 60 -2.74 -1.80 13.03
#